data_AF-A0A7X6HRA6-F1
#
_entry.id   AF-A0A7X6HRA6-F1
#
_cell.length_a   1.000
_cell.length_b   1.000
_cell.length_c   1.000
_cell.angle_alpha   90.00
_cell.angle_beta   90.00
_cell.angle_gamma   90.00
#
_symmetry.space_group_name_H-M   'P 1'
#
loop_
_entity.id
_entity.type
_entity.pdbx_description
1 polymer ?
#
loop_
_entity_poly.entity_id
_entity_poly.type
_entity_poly.pdbx_seq_one_letter_code
_entity_poly.pdbx_strand_id
1 'polypeptide(L)'
;MLIAECLQSFISPSNVSEFHTALGQFLNYRDALEKVEPDRQLYLAVRLPIYQTFFQRRFIVSAVDRYQLRLVIYDVQQEVINQWL
;
A
#
# COMPACT_ATOMS: atom_id res chain seq x y z
N MET A 1 -14.09 -2.64 2.95
CA MET A 1 -12.65 -2.55 2.66
C MET A 1 -12.48 -2.17 1.20
N LEU A 2 -11.75 -1.09 0.90
CA LEU A 2 -11.24 -0.85 -0.45
C LEU A 2 -9.73 -1.05 -0.39
N ILE A 3 -9.22 -1.82 -1.33
CA ILE A 3 -7.79 -2.06 -1.48
C ILE A 3 -7.35 -1.21 -2.66
N ALA A 4 -6.49 -0.22 -2.40
CA ALA A 4 -5.65 0.28 -3.47
C ALA A 4 -4.60 -0.81 -3.75
N GLU A 5 -4.69 -1.42 -4.93
CA GLU A 5 -3.87 -2.57 -5.29
C GLU A 5 -2.45 -2.09 -5.63
N CYS A 6 -1.46 -2.47 -4.81
CA CYS A 6 -0.06 -2.32 -5.21
C CYS A 6 0.22 -3.42 -6.25
N LEU A 7 0.13 -3.03 -7.53
CA LEU A 7 0.28 -3.90 -8.70
C LEU A 7 1.44 -4.91 -8.58
N GLN A 8 1.16 -6.10 -9.09
CA GLN A 8 2.01 -7.27 -9.05
C GLN A 8 3.35 -7.14 -9.78
N SER A 9 4.28 -7.96 -9.26
CA SER A 9 5.43 -8.61 -9.91
C SER A 9 6.57 -7.71 -10.38
N PHE A 10 7.80 -8.23 -10.29
CA PHE A 10 9.07 -7.61 -10.68
C PHE A 10 9.18 -7.29 -12.20
N ILE A 11 8.11 -6.82 -12.84
CA ILE A 11 8.02 -6.52 -14.28
C ILE A 11 8.21 -5.02 -14.53
N SER A 12 7.92 -4.15 -13.55
CA SER A 12 8.24 -2.73 -13.66
C SER A 12 9.72 -2.48 -13.36
N PRO A 13 10.40 -1.56 -14.08
CA PRO A 13 11.83 -1.34 -13.93
C PRO A 13 12.26 -0.80 -12.55
N SER A 14 11.32 -0.38 -11.69
CA SER A 14 11.63 0.14 -10.36
C SER A 14 10.44 0.11 -9.39
N ASN A 15 10.60 -0.59 -8.25
CA ASN A 15 9.68 -0.56 -7.10
C ASN A 15 9.38 0.88 -6.61
N VAL A 16 10.29 1.83 -6.85
CA VAL A 16 10.10 3.24 -6.48
C VAL A 16 9.01 3.90 -7.33
N SER A 17 9.00 3.62 -8.63
CA SER A 17 7.99 4.17 -9.56
C SER A 17 6.59 3.64 -9.25
N GLU A 18 6.50 2.33 -8.99
CA GLU A 18 5.27 1.68 -8.56
C GLU A 18 4.77 2.28 -7.24
N PHE A 19 5.66 2.47 -6.26
CA PHE A 19 5.31 3.11 -5.00
C PHE A 19 4.77 4.53 -5.19
N HIS A 20 5.40 5.36 -6.02
CA HIS A 20 4.90 6.71 -6.29
C HIS A 20 3.51 6.68 -6.94
N THR A 21 3.27 5.73 -7.84
CA THR A 21 1.96 5.56 -8.49
C THR A 21 0.90 5.12 -7.48
N ALA A 22 1.20 4.10 -6.68
CA ALA A 22 0.31 3.58 -5.65
C ALA A 22 0.01 4.62 -4.57
N LEU A 23 1.02 5.39 -4.15
CA LEU A 23 0.86 6.51 -3.23
C LEU A 23 -0.06 7.59 -3.80
N GLY A 24 0.13 7.99 -5.05
CA GLY A 24 -0.73 8.97 -5.71
C GLY A 24 -2.18 8.50 -5.80
N GLN A 25 -2.40 7.24 -6.18
CA GLN A 25 -3.72 6.63 -6.18
C GLN A 25 -4.34 6.61 -4.78
N PHE A 26 -3.58 6.17 -3.77
CA PHE A 26 -4.05 6.10 -2.38
C PHE A 26 -4.53 7.46 -1.88
N LEU A 27 -3.75 8.52 -2.10
CA LEU A 27 -4.11 9.87 -1.68
C LEU A 27 -5.38 10.36 -2.39
N ASN A 28 -5.47 10.17 -3.71
CA ASN A 28 -6.66 10.56 -4.48
C ASN A 28 -7.92 9.81 -4.02
N TYR A 29 -7.82 8.50 -3.76
CA TYR A 29 -8.95 7.71 -3.27
C TYR A 29 -9.33 8.10 -1.84
N ARG A 30 -8.36 8.42 -0.97
CA ARG A 30 -8.63 8.90 0.38
C ARG A 30 -9.44 10.20 0.34
N ASP A 31 -8.99 11.18 -0.46
CA ASP A 31 -9.68 12.46 -0.60
C ASP A 31 -11.10 12.31 -1.17
N ALA A 32 -11.31 11.34 -2.07
CA ALA A 32 -12.63 11.02 -2.60
C ALA A 32 -13.52 10.35 -1.53
N LEU A 33 -12.97 9.38 -0.78
CA LEU A 33 -13.71 8.65 0.25
C LEU A 33 -14.12 9.55 1.42
N GLU A 34 -13.26 10.50 1.83
CA GLU A 34 -13.61 11.48 2.86
C GLU A 34 -14.89 12.27 2.55
N LYS A 35 -15.23 12.43 1.26
CA LYS A 35 -16.44 13.15 0.81
C LYS A 35 -17.65 12.25 0.61
N VAL A 36 -17.44 10.99 0.23
CA VAL A 36 -18.52 10.08 -0.18
C VAL A 36 -18.87 9.08 0.93
N GLU A 37 -17.86 8.51 1.59
CA GLU A 37 -18.00 7.50 2.65
C GLU A 37 -16.90 7.71 3.72
N PRO A 38 -17.01 8.74 4.58
CA PRO A 38 -15.93 9.14 5.50
C PRO A 38 -15.57 8.07 6.54
N ASP A 39 -16.51 7.18 6.89
CA ASP A 39 -16.27 6.07 7.80
C ASP A 39 -15.46 4.92 7.16
N ARG A 40 -15.27 4.97 5.83
CA ARG A 40 -14.64 3.89 5.08
C ARG A 40 -13.12 4.00 5.15
N GLN A 41 -12.51 2.99 5.74
CA GLN A 41 -11.07 2.88 5.84
C GLN A 41 -10.44 2.37 4.53
N LEU A 42 -9.44 3.10 4.03
CA LEU A 42 -8.63 2.74 2.88
C LEU A 42 -7.32 2.09 3.33
N TYR A 43 -6.98 0.94 2.74
CA TYR A 43 -5.73 0.24 2.99
C TYR A 43 -4.97 0.06 1.67
N LEU A 44 -3.65 0.17 1.74
CA LEU A 44 -2.74 -0.22 0.67
C LEU A 44 -2.35 -1.68 0.87
N ALA A 45 -2.71 -2.55 -0.08
CA ALA A 45 -2.30 -3.95 0.01
C ALA A 45 -0.87 -4.14 -0.47
N VAL A 46 -0.06 -4.79 0.36
CA VAL A 46 1.37 -5.02 0.12
C VAL A 46 1.67 -6.51 0.26
N ARG A 47 2.31 -7.10 -0.75
CA ARG A 47 2.75 -8.49 -0.67
C ARG A 47 3.85 -8.64 0.38
N LEU A 48 3.80 -9.72 1.16
CA LEU A 48 4.78 -10.00 2.22
C LEU A 48 6.25 -9.84 1.78
N PRO A 49 6.71 -10.37 0.62
CA PRO A 49 8.11 -10.22 0.22
C PRO A 49 8.51 -8.77 -0.08
N ILE A 50 7.57 -7.96 -0.60
CA ILE A 50 7.78 -6.53 -0.87
C ILE A 50 7.82 -5.75 0.44
N TYR A 51 6.96 -6.11 1.39
CA TYR A 51 6.96 -5.52 2.72
C TYR A 51 8.29 -5.76 3.46
N GLN A 52 8.79 -7.00 3.43
CA GLN A 52 10.02 -7.41 4.10
C GLN A 52 11.31 -6.84 3.48
N THR A 53 11.25 -6.32 2.24
CA THR A 53 12.44 -5.83 1.53
C THR A 53 12.35 -4.34 1.22
N PHE A 54 11.40 -3.92 0.39
CA PHE A 54 11.28 -2.57 -0.10
C PHE A 54 10.70 -1.61 0.94
N PHE A 55 9.65 -2.03 1.67
CA PHE A 55 9.04 -1.19 2.70
C PHE A 55 9.91 -1.02 3.95
N GLN A 56 10.95 -1.84 4.12
CA GLN A 56 11.95 -1.65 5.19
C GLN A 56 12.99 -0.58 4.86
N ARG A 57 13.01 -0.04 3.63
CA ARG A 57 13.92 1.04 3.26
C ARG A 57 13.52 2.32 3.98
N ARG A 58 14.50 3.02 4.57
CA ARG A 58 14.28 4.25 5.35
C ARG A 58 13.33 5.24 4.68
N PHE A 59 13.52 5.50 3.38
CA PHE A 59 12.70 6.48 2.68
C PHE A 59 11.22 6.05 2.56
N ILE A 60 10.95 4.74 2.41
CA ILE A 60 9.58 4.21 2.35
C ILE A 60 8.95 4.25 3.74
N VAL A 61 9.67 3.79 4.77
CA VAL A 61 9.19 3.88 6.17
C VAL A 61 8.80 5.33 6.51
N SER A 62 9.66 6.30 6.19
CA SER A 62 9.36 7.71 6.41
C SER A 62 8.17 8.22 5.60
N ALA A 63 7.97 7.72 4.37
CA ALA A 63 6.80 8.10 3.56
C ALA A 63 5.50 7.50 4.13
N VAL A 64 5.52 6.23 4.52
CA VAL A 64 4.37 5.54 5.15
C VAL A 64 3.92 6.29 6.39
N ASP A 65 4.86 6.65 7.27
CA ASP A 65 4.57 7.42 8.47
C ASP A 65 4.06 8.84 8.14
N ARG A 66 4.76 9.57 7.27
CA ARG A 66 4.38 10.94 6.89
C ARG A 66 2.96 11.01 6.31
N TYR A 67 2.60 10.06 5.45
CA TYR A 67 1.29 10.06 4.78
C TYR A 67 0.23 9.25 5.54
N GLN A 68 0.58 8.65 6.69
CA GLN A 68 -0.30 7.85 7.53
C GLN A 68 -0.98 6.72 6.71
N LEU A 69 -0.16 6.01 5.93
CA LEU A 69 -0.65 4.93 5.08
C LEU A 69 -1.00 3.72 5.93
N ARG A 70 -2.25 3.27 5.84
CA ARG A 70 -2.66 1.99 6.42
C ARG A 70 -2.32 0.87 5.46
N LEU A 71 -1.62 -0.14 5.94
CA LEU A 71 -1.13 -1.25 5.13
C LEU A 71 -1.86 -2.54 5.50
N VAL A 72 -2.16 -3.34 4.49
CA VAL A 72 -2.56 -4.74 4.69
C VAL A 72 -1.53 -5.62 4.01
N ILE A 73 -0.84 -6.44 4.81
CA ILE A 73 0.23 -7.30 4.34
C ILE A 73 -0.34 -8.70 4.13
N TYR A 74 -0.19 -9.23 2.93
CA TYR A 74 -0.75 -10.53 2.56
C TYR A 74 0.30 -11.42 1.90
N ASP A 75 0.16 -12.73 2.12
CA ASP A 75 0.96 -13.76 1.46
C ASP A 75 0.15 -14.36 0.31
N VAL A 76 0.69 -14.24 -0.90
CA VAL A 76 0.06 -14.75 -2.12
C VAL A 76 0.11 -16.28 -2.17
N GLN A 77 1.15 -16.91 -1.62
CA GLN A 77 1.30 -18.37 -1.67
C GLN A 77 0.39 -19.08 -0.68
N GLN A 78 0.17 -18.45 0.48
CA GLN A 78 -0.68 -19.01 1.54
C GLN A 78 -2.12 -18.48 1.49
N GLU A 79 -2.40 -17.50 0.62
CA GLU A 79 -3.70 -16.82 0.49
C GLU A 79 -4.24 -16.24 1.82
N VAL A 80 -3.33 -15.81 2.70
CA VAL A 80 -3.68 -15.25 4.02
C VAL A 80 -3.27 -13.79 4.14
N ILE A 81 -4.01 -13.07 4.99
CA ILE A 81 -3.60 -11.76 5.47
C ILE A 81 -2.71 -11.96 6.70
N ASN A 82 -1.46 -11.54 6.62
CA ASN A 82 -0.50 -11.68 7.70
C ASN A 82 -0.68 -10.59 8.76
N GLN A 83 -0.83 -9.32 8.33
CA GLN A 83 -0.80 -8.17 9.23
C GLN A 83 -1.60 -6.99 8.70
N TRP A 84 -2.08 -6.17 9.63
CA TRP A 84 -2.70 -4.87 9.38
C TRP A 84 -1.91 -3.82 10.16
N LEU A 85 -1.44 -2.77 9.48
CA LEU A 85 -0.64 -1.68 10.06
C LEU A 85 -1.29 -0.33 9.78
#